data_AF-A0A0Q6MH90-F1
#
_entry.id   AF-A0A0Q6MH90-F1
#
_cell.length_a   1.000
_cell.length_b   1.000
_cell.length_c   1.000
_cell.angle_alpha   90.00
_cell.angle_beta   90.00
_cell.angle_gamma   90.00
#
_symmetry.space_group_name_H-M   'P 1'
#
loop_
_entity.id
_entity.type
_entity.pdbx_description
1 polymer ?
#
loop_
_entity_poly.entity_id
_entity_poly.type
_entity_poly.pdbx_seq_one_letter_code
_entity_poly.pdbx_strand_id
1 'polypeptide(L)'
;MMRRMTMARRHERLERQRIYQREYRAKRRQERAPDRDDIARAMLRYMIVSAQQRGSDRLLGRVIAEVSRQLVDQGFSAKATRAAWEGLLERYEDGWDFFPKPHLRRHEIKATDDGNGN
;
A
#
# COMPACT_ATOMS: atom_id res chain seq x y z
N MET A 1 9.92 -30.89 -33.66
CA MET A 1 9.25 -31.32 -32.41
C MET A 1 9.69 -30.59 -31.13
N MET A 2 10.84 -29.87 -31.07
CA MET A 2 11.37 -29.26 -29.83
C MET A 2 10.61 -28.05 -29.26
N ARG A 3 9.73 -27.39 -30.03
CA ARG A 3 9.06 -26.13 -29.63
C ARG A 3 7.85 -26.31 -28.68
N ARG A 4 7.25 -27.51 -28.62
CA ARG A 4 6.11 -27.82 -27.72
C ARG A 4 6.57 -28.17 -26.30
N MET A 5 7.73 -28.80 -26.15
CA MET A 5 8.26 -29.25 -24.85
C MET A 5 8.73 -28.09 -23.96
N THR A 6 9.18 -26.98 -24.56
CA THR A 6 9.57 -25.76 -23.84
C THR A 6 8.36 -24.96 -23.35
N MET A 7 7.25 -24.97 -24.08
CA MET A 7 5.99 -24.34 -23.66
C MET A 7 5.35 -25.08 -22.48
N ALA A 8 5.35 -26.42 -22.49
CA ALA A 8 4.84 -27.23 -21.38
C ALA A 8 5.62 -26.98 -20.08
N ARG A 9 6.97 -26.95 -20.13
CA ARG A 9 7.81 -26.62 -18.96
C ARG A 9 7.62 -25.17 -18.48
N ARG A 10 7.38 -24.21 -19.40
CA ARG A 10 7.08 -22.82 -19.04
C ARG A 10 5.72 -22.69 -18.36
N HIS A 11 4.71 -23.41 -18.84
CA HIS A 11 3.38 -23.44 -18.26
C HIS A 11 3.40 -24.00 -16.84
N GLU A 12 4.05 -25.15 -16.66
CA GLU A 12 4.19 -25.80 -15.36
C GLU A 12 4.91 -24.91 -14.34
N ARG A 13 5.96 -24.19 -14.77
CA ARG A 13 6.65 -23.20 -13.92
C ARG A 13 5.75 -22.04 -13.52
N LEU A 14 4.95 -21.50 -14.46
CA LEU A 14 4.03 -20.41 -14.18
C LEU A 14 2.90 -20.85 -13.23
N GLU A 15 2.39 -22.07 -13.38
CA GLU A 15 1.39 -22.63 -12.47
C GLU A 15 1.93 -22.82 -11.06
N ARG A 16 3.12 -23.40 -10.91
CA ARG A 16 3.78 -23.53 -9.60
C ARG A 16 4.01 -22.16 -8.95
N GLN A 17 4.45 -21.17 -9.73
CA GLN A 17 4.63 -19.80 -9.25
C GLN A 17 3.32 -19.16 -8.81
N ARG A 18 2.22 -19.40 -9.54
CA ARG A 18 0.88 -18.90 -9.19
C ARG A 18 0.37 -19.53 -7.90
N ILE A 19 0.55 -20.83 -7.73
CA ILE A 19 0.16 -21.56 -6.50
C ILE A 19 0.95 -21.02 -5.30
N TYR A 20 2.27 -20.94 -5.44
CA TYR A 20 3.15 -20.41 -4.40
C TYR A 20 2.78 -18.98 -3.98
N GLN A 21 2.52 -18.09 -4.94
CA GLN A 21 2.07 -16.73 -4.64
C GLN A 21 0.70 -16.69 -3.95
N ARG A 22 -0.21 -17.61 -4.31
CA ARG A 22 -1.54 -17.70 -3.68
C ARG A 22 -1.43 -18.15 -2.23
N GLU A 23 -0.62 -19.17 -1.95
CA GLU A 23 -0.35 -19.67 -0.60
C GLU A 23 0.36 -18.62 0.26
N TYR A 24 1.38 -17.96 -0.29
CA TYR A 24 2.08 -16.87 0.36
C TYR A 24 1.12 -15.73 0.74
N ARG A 25 0.25 -15.30 -0.19
CA ARG A 25 -0.79 -14.30 0.11
C ARG A 25 -1.84 -14.80 1.10
N ALA A 26 -2.14 -16.09 1.16
CA ALA A 26 -3.07 -16.65 2.14
C ALA A 26 -2.47 -16.63 3.55
N LYS A 27 -1.23 -17.10 3.70
CA LYS A 27 -0.48 -17.08 4.97
C LYS A 27 -0.34 -15.65 5.50
N ARG A 28 0.08 -14.71 4.65
CA ARG A 28 0.21 -13.28 5.00
C ARG A 28 -1.13 -12.65 5.44
N ARG A 29 -2.25 -13.08 4.85
CA ARG A 29 -3.60 -12.64 5.27
C ARG A 29 -3.98 -13.19 6.64
N GLN A 30 -3.66 -14.45 6.93
CA GLN A 30 -3.88 -15.05 8.25
C GLN A 30 -3.02 -14.37 9.33
N GLU A 31 -1.76 -14.08 9.02
CA GLU A 31 -0.83 -13.38 9.90
C GLU A 31 -1.16 -11.88 10.07
N ARG A 32 -2.10 -11.35 9.27
CA ARG A 32 -2.44 -9.91 9.20
C ARG A 32 -1.20 -9.01 9.04
N ALA A 33 -0.14 -9.54 8.45
CA ALA A 33 1.16 -8.89 8.38
C ALA A 33 1.17 -7.82 7.27
N PRO A 34 1.48 -6.54 7.58
CA PRO A 34 1.48 -5.47 6.60
C PRO A 34 2.58 -5.68 5.55
N ASP A 35 2.23 -5.47 4.28
CA ASP A 35 3.22 -5.45 3.20
C ASP A 35 3.83 -4.04 3.00
N ARG A 36 4.83 -3.91 2.12
CA ARG A 36 5.50 -2.63 1.85
C ARG A 36 4.50 -1.55 1.41
N ASP A 37 3.51 -1.96 0.62
CA ASP A 37 2.49 -1.06 0.07
C ASP A 37 1.52 -0.62 1.18
N ASP A 38 1.14 -1.51 2.10
CA ASP A 38 0.36 -1.16 3.30
C ASP A 38 1.06 -0.11 4.16
N ILE A 39 2.37 -0.27 4.39
CA ILE A 39 3.17 0.68 5.17
C ILE A 39 3.28 2.02 4.42
N ALA A 40 3.60 1.98 3.12
CA ALA A 40 3.67 3.19 2.29
C ALA A 40 2.36 3.97 2.30
N ARG A 41 1.23 3.26 2.16
CA ARG A 41 -0.12 3.83 2.27
C ARG A 41 -0.36 4.48 3.63
N ALA A 42 -0.14 3.75 4.72
CA ALA A 42 -0.36 4.27 6.07
C ALA A 42 0.50 5.52 6.36
N MET A 43 1.78 5.51 5.97
CA MET A 43 2.67 6.66 6.12
C MET A 43 2.18 7.88 5.35
N LEU A 44 1.75 7.68 4.10
CA LEU A 44 1.25 8.75 3.25
C LEU A 44 0.00 9.44 3.84
N ARG A 45 -0.99 8.65 4.29
CA ARG A 45 -2.17 9.19 4.99
C ARG A 45 -1.76 9.97 6.24
N TYR A 46 -0.89 9.37 7.07
CA TYR A 46 -0.43 10.01 8.30
C TYR A 46 0.22 11.37 8.01
N MET A 47 1.08 11.45 6.99
CA MET A 47 1.74 12.70 6.61
C MET A 47 0.76 13.77 6.16
N ILE A 48 -0.20 13.43 5.30
CA ILE A 48 -1.19 14.38 4.76
C ILE A 48 -2.07 14.92 5.89
N VAL A 49 -2.65 14.01 6.69
CA VAL A 49 -3.52 14.39 7.81
C VAL A 49 -2.77 15.20 8.87
N SER A 50 -1.54 14.78 9.20
CA SER A 50 -0.73 15.51 10.19
C SER A 50 -0.30 16.90 9.70
N ALA A 51 -0.04 17.06 8.40
CA ALA A 51 0.28 18.35 7.82
C ALA A 51 -0.91 19.31 7.90
N GLN A 52 -2.11 18.83 7.54
CA GLN A 52 -3.35 19.60 7.65
C GLN A 52 -3.65 20.00 9.11
N GLN A 53 -3.57 19.06 10.06
CA GLN A 53 -3.87 19.32 11.48
C GLN A 53 -2.88 20.29 12.14
N ARG A 54 -1.61 20.28 11.73
CA ARG A 54 -0.55 21.09 12.34
C ARG A 54 -0.24 22.37 11.56
N GLY A 55 -0.97 22.65 10.46
CA GLY A 55 -0.63 23.74 9.53
C GLY A 55 0.78 23.62 8.96
N SER A 56 1.29 22.39 8.83
CA SER A 56 2.68 22.10 8.47
C SER A 56 2.85 21.77 6.99
N ASP A 57 2.18 22.53 6.12
CA ASP A 57 2.23 22.36 4.66
C ASP A 57 3.66 22.39 4.10
N ARG A 58 4.54 23.14 4.79
CA ARG A 58 5.97 23.20 4.46
C ARG A 58 6.66 21.85 4.62
N LEU A 59 6.33 21.07 5.66
CA LEU A 59 6.94 19.75 5.87
C LEU A 59 6.45 18.77 4.81
N LEU A 60 5.15 18.74 4.54
CA LEU A 60 4.56 17.90 3.50
C LEU A 60 5.16 18.21 2.13
N GLY A 61 5.25 19.50 1.77
CA GLY A 61 5.86 19.93 0.53
C GLY A 61 7.32 19.50 0.37
N ARG A 62 8.13 19.53 1.45
CA ARG A 62 9.50 19.01 1.43
C ARG A 62 9.56 17.52 1.16
N VAL A 63 8.70 16.74 1.80
CA VAL A 63 8.69 15.28 1.58
C VAL A 63 8.23 14.95 0.15
N ILE A 64 7.18 15.60 -0.34
CA ILE A 64 6.71 15.43 -1.73
C ILE A 64 7.85 15.74 -2.71
N ALA A 65 8.57 16.84 -2.49
CA ALA A 65 9.69 17.22 -3.34
C ALA A 65 10.83 16.19 -3.31
N GLU A 66 11.19 15.67 -2.13
CA GLU A 66 12.24 14.67 -1.98
C GLU A 66 11.87 13.32 -2.62
N VAL A 67 10.67 12.82 -2.37
CA VAL A 67 10.19 11.58 -3.01
C VAL A 67 10.09 11.75 -4.52
N SER A 68 9.66 12.93 -4.99
CA SER A 68 9.62 13.22 -6.43
C SER A 68 11.01 13.18 -7.07
N ARG A 69 12.03 13.75 -6.40
CA ARG A 69 13.43 13.64 -6.86
C ARG A 69 13.87 12.19 -6.98
N GLN A 70 13.66 11.40 -5.93
CA GLN A 70 14.05 9.98 -5.92
C GLN A 70 13.37 9.16 -7.03
N LEU A 71 12.10 9.47 -7.35
CA LEU A 71 11.41 8.82 -8.47
C LEU A 71 11.99 9.26 -9.81
N VAL A 72 12.31 10.54 -9.99
CA VAL A 72 12.96 11.02 -11.20
C VAL A 72 14.35 10.39 -11.38
N ASP A 73 15.12 10.25 -10.30
CA ASP A 73 16.43 9.59 -10.31
C ASP A 73 16.34 8.10 -10.69
N GLN A 74 15.21 7.45 -10.40
CA GLN A 74 14.90 6.09 -10.85
C GLN A 74 14.47 6.01 -12.33
N GLY A 75 14.36 7.14 -13.02
CA GLY A 75 13.98 7.24 -14.43
C GLY A 75 12.49 7.50 -14.67
N PHE A 76 11.69 7.80 -13.63
CA PHE A 76 10.30 8.20 -13.81
C PHE A 76 10.20 9.63 -14.36
N SER A 77 9.19 9.90 -15.20
CA SER A 77 8.96 11.24 -15.74
C SER A 77 8.53 12.21 -14.64
N ALA A 78 9.24 13.34 -14.50
CA ALA A 78 8.90 14.40 -13.54
C ALA A 78 7.44 14.89 -13.71
N LYS A 79 6.98 15.03 -14.96
CA LYS A 79 5.60 15.43 -15.26
C LYS A 79 4.58 14.38 -14.79
N ALA A 80 4.86 13.11 -15.05
CA ALA A 80 3.98 12.02 -14.62
C ALA A 80 3.97 11.88 -13.09
N THR A 81 5.12 12.01 -12.44
CA THR A 81 5.25 12.00 -10.98
C THR A 81 4.46 13.15 -10.35
N ARG A 82 4.54 14.37 -10.91
CA ARG A 82 3.76 15.52 -10.44
C ARG A 82 2.25 15.28 -10.57
N ALA A 83 1.78 14.84 -11.74
CA ALA A 83 0.37 14.55 -11.96
C ALA A 83 -0.15 13.45 -11.01
N ALA A 84 0.68 12.45 -10.72
CA ALA A 84 0.35 11.41 -9.74
C ALA A 84 0.19 11.97 -8.32
N TRP A 85 1.05 12.91 -7.90
CA TRP A 85 0.91 13.59 -6.62
C TRP A 85 -0.35 14.45 -6.53
N GLU A 86 -0.65 15.24 -7.58
CA GLU A 86 -1.84 16.11 -7.63
C GLU A 86 -3.12 15.27 -7.50
N GLY A 87 -3.29 14.25 -8.33
CA GLY A 87 -4.46 13.38 -8.26
C GLY A 87 -4.52 12.52 -7.00
N LEU A 88 -3.41 12.32 -6.30
CA LEU A 88 -3.40 11.67 -4.99
C LEU A 88 -3.89 12.63 -3.91
N LEU A 89 -3.37 13.86 -3.85
CA LEU A 89 -3.77 14.88 -2.87
C LEU A 89 -5.26 15.23 -3.00
N GLU A 90 -5.75 15.41 -4.22
CA GLU A 90 -7.17 15.67 -4.51
C GLU A 90 -8.08 14.59 -3.89
N ARG A 91 -7.75 13.30 -4.09
CA ARG A 91 -8.50 12.21 -3.45
C ARG A 91 -8.50 12.31 -1.93
N TYR A 92 -7.37 12.67 -1.32
CA TYR A 92 -7.33 12.82 0.14
C TYR A 92 -8.13 14.02 0.64
N GLU A 93 -8.13 15.13 -0.09
CA GLU A 93 -8.97 16.30 0.20
C GLU A 93 -10.45 15.96 0.12
N ASP A 94 -10.84 15.11 -0.82
CA ASP A 94 -12.21 14.58 -0.98
C ASP A 94 -12.61 13.55 0.10
N GLY A 95 -11.79 13.34 1.12
CA GLY A 95 -12.08 12.42 2.23
C GLY A 95 -11.90 10.94 1.89
N TRP A 96 -11.15 10.62 0.84
CA TRP A 96 -10.89 9.24 0.45
C TRP A 96 -10.12 8.49 1.54
N ASP A 97 -10.62 7.32 1.92
CA ASP A 97 -9.97 6.41 2.86
C ASP A 97 -9.47 5.18 2.13
N PHE A 98 -8.28 4.67 2.49
CA PHE A 98 -7.75 3.47 1.86
C PHE A 98 -8.72 2.33 2.05
N PHE A 99 -9.29 1.80 0.96
CA PHE A 99 -10.22 0.68 1.00
C PHE A 99 -9.70 -0.39 1.97
N PRO A 100 -10.33 -0.53 3.15
CA PRO A 100 -9.82 -1.46 4.14
C PRO A 100 -9.86 -2.85 3.53
N LYS A 101 -8.73 -3.57 3.58
CA LYS A 101 -8.63 -4.96 3.12
C LYS A 101 -9.82 -5.72 3.74
N PRO A 102 -10.76 -6.30 2.97
CA PRO A 102 -12.01 -6.83 3.51
C PRO A 102 -11.81 -7.86 4.64
N HIS A 103 -10.72 -8.63 4.58
CA HIS A 103 -10.35 -9.59 5.61
C HIS A 103 -9.85 -8.98 6.93
N LEU A 104 -9.59 -7.68 6.97
CA LEU A 104 -9.26 -6.92 8.18
C LEU A 104 -10.49 -6.28 8.84
N ARG A 105 -11.64 -6.23 8.16
CA ARG A 105 -12.89 -5.61 8.67
C ARG A 105 -13.64 -6.47 9.70
N ARG A 106 -13.22 -7.71 9.96
CA ARG A 106 -13.88 -8.65 10.91
C ARG A 106 -13.32 -8.59 12.33
N HIS A 107 -12.87 -7.42 12.79
CA HIS A 107 -12.60 -7.22 14.21
C HIS A 107 -13.35 -5.98 14.68
N GLU A 108 -14.65 -6.17 14.86
CA GLU A 108 -15.37 -5.45 15.90
C GLU A 108 -14.68 -5.73 17.22
N ILE A 109 -14.49 -4.64 17.95
CA ILE A 109 -13.93 -4.53 19.29
C ILE A 109 -14.64 -5.55 20.18
N LYS A 110 -13.95 -6.60 20.63
CA LYS A 110 -14.32 -7.21 21.89
C LYS A 110 -13.93 -6.20 22.95
N ALA A 111 -14.94 -5.55 23.53
CA ALA A 111 -14.80 -4.76 24.73
C ALA A 111 -13.94 -5.55 25.73
N THR A 112 -12.78 -4.99 26.07
CA THR A 112 -12.12 -5.31 27.34
C THR A 112 -13.04 -4.76 28.41
N ASP A 113 -13.97 -5.62 28.83
CA ASP A 113 -14.53 -5.62 30.17
C ASP A 113 -13.35 -5.91 31.12
N ASP A 114 -12.66 -4.85 31.55
CA ASP A 114 -11.65 -4.92 32.59
C ASP A 114 -11.93 -3.80 33.60
N GLY A 115 -12.81 -4.15 34.55
CA GLY A 115 -12.68 -3.84 35.97
C GLY A 115 -12.41 -2.40 36.39
N ASN A 116 -13.46 -1.71 36.85
CA ASN A 116 -13.30 -0.66 37.86
C ASN A 116 -14.29 -0.90 39.01
N GLY A 117 -13.87 -1.73 39.96
CA GLY A 117 -14.42 -1.70 41.31
C GLY A 117 -13.80 -0.51 42.03
N ASN A 118 -14.64 0.46 42.37
CA ASN A 118 -14.38 1.44 43.41
C ASN A 118 -15.41 1.23 44.53
#